data_AF-A0A534QWH8-F1
#
_entry.id   AF-A0A534QWH8-F1
#
_cell.length_a   1.000
_cell.length_b   1.000
_cell.length_c   1.000
_cell.angle_alpha   90.00
_cell.angle_beta   90.00
_cell.angle_gamma   90.00
#
_symmetry.space_group_name_H-M   'P 1'
#
loop_
_entity.id
_entity.type
_entity.pdbx_description
1 polymer ?
#
loop_
_entity_poly.entity_id
_entity_poly.type
_entity_poly.pdbx_seq_one_letter_code
_entity_poly.pdbx_strand_id
1 'polypeptide(L)'
;MSVAASSLAVRTDYVFAVTAYTASGTESGLSNEMPTGYAQVAPLMDSDGDGLTDAAEDVNLNRIVDPGETDPNNPDTDGDGVRDGQDKCQGTAPGTAVNASGCSCAQITCNNGNACDGVETCTAGVCHAGTPLNCNDGNACTTDSCNASTGCVHTPISGCTACTTASQCNDGNPCTTDTCTAG
;
A
#
# COMPACT_ATOMS: atom_id res chain seq x y z
N MET A 1 -34.56 -11.18 -56.07
CA MET A 1 -33.54 -12.18 -56.45
C MET A 1 -32.19 -11.50 -56.30
N SER A 2 -31.28 -11.84 -55.41
CA SER A 2 -31.22 -12.84 -54.35
C SER A 2 -30.26 -12.27 -53.31
N VAL A 3 -30.60 -12.37 -52.03
CA VAL A 3 -29.68 -12.09 -50.93
C VAL A 3 -28.63 -13.20 -50.96
N ALA A 4 -27.38 -12.88 -51.30
CA ALA A 4 -26.30 -13.84 -51.18
C ALA A 4 -25.96 -13.93 -49.69
N ALA A 5 -26.50 -14.96 -49.02
CA ALA A 5 -25.97 -15.44 -47.76
C ALA A 5 -24.53 -15.91 -48.01
N SER A 6 -23.58 -15.00 -47.84
CA SER A 6 -22.16 -15.31 -47.93
C SER A 6 -21.71 -15.74 -46.55
N SER A 7 -21.65 -17.06 -46.40
CA SER A 7 -20.87 -17.87 -45.46
C SER A 7 -20.41 -17.16 -44.18
N LEU A 8 -21.03 -17.50 -43.04
CA LEU A 8 -20.34 -17.40 -41.75
C LEU A 8 -19.07 -18.27 -41.82
N ALA A 9 -17.93 -17.65 -42.09
CA ALA A 9 -16.64 -18.26 -41.84
C ALA A 9 -16.40 -18.17 -40.32
N VAL A 10 -16.82 -19.19 -39.58
CA VAL A 10 -16.36 -19.39 -38.21
C VAL A 10 -14.89 -19.80 -38.32
N ARG A 11 -13.97 -18.84 -38.21
CA ARG A 11 -12.56 -19.15 -37.96
C ARG A 11 -12.47 -19.68 -36.53
N THR A 12 -11.87 -20.84 -36.35
CA THR A 12 -11.68 -21.54 -35.06
C THR A 12 -10.76 -20.79 -34.07
N ASP A 13 -10.30 -19.59 -34.43
CA ASP A 13 -9.34 -18.80 -33.68
C ASP A 13 -10.02 -17.66 -32.90
N TYR A 14 -11.36 -17.55 -32.94
CA TYR A 14 -12.12 -16.43 -32.38
C TYR A 14 -13.39 -16.89 -31.66
N VAL A 15 -13.51 -16.52 -30.39
CA VAL A 15 -14.72 -16.73 -29.57
C VAL A 15 -15.47 -15.40 -29.50
N PHE A 16 -16.40 -15.22 -30.46
CA PHE A 16 -17.43 -14.17 -30.63
C PHE A 16 -17.11 -12.89 -31.43
N ALA A 17 -17.75 -12.86 -32.62
CA ALA A 17 -18.42 -11.78 -33.39
C ALA A 17 -17.65 -10.50 -33.82
N VAL A 18 -16.94 -10.62 -34.95
CA VAL A 18 -16.56 -9.49 -35.81
C VAL A 18 -17.82 -8.76 -36.32
N THR A 19 -17.97 -7.46 -36.01
CA THR A 19 -19.18 -6.67 -36.36
C THR A 19 -19.00 -5.65 -37.49
N ALA A 20 -17.81 -5.46 -38.07
CA ALA A 20 -17.63 -4.50 -39.18
C ALA A 20 -16.49 -4.84 -40.17
N TYR A 21 -16.88 -5.23 -41.39
CA TYR A 21 -16.00 -5.34 -42.56
C TYR A 21 -16.21 -4.15 -43.52
N THR A 22 -15.15 -3.77 -44.24
CA THR A 22 -15.30 -2.88 -45.39
C THR A 22 -16.01 -3.59 -46.55
N ALA A 23 -16.49 -2.83 -47.54
CA ALA A 23 -17.12 -3.39 -48.74
C ALA A 23 -16.19 -4.30 -49.58
N SER A 24 -14.87 -4.28 -49.32
CA SER A 24 -13.87 -5.16 -49.95
C SER A 24 -13.56 -6.42 -49.14
N GLY A 25 -14.27 -6.67 -48.02
CA GLY A 25 -14.05 -7.84 -47.16
C GLY A 25 -12.79 -7.76 -46.32
N THR A 26 -12.20 -6.57 -46.17
CA THR A 26 -11.10 -6.33 -45.24
C THR A 26 -11.64 -5.83 -43.90
N GLU A 27 -11.00 -6.24 -42.79
CA GLU A 27 -11.29 -5.75 -41.44
C GLU A 27 -11.24 -4.21 -41.45
N SER A 28 -12.27 -3.55 -40.94
CA SER A 28 -12.46 -2.10 -41.12
C SER A 28 -11.56 -1.22 -40.24
N GLY A 29 -10.75 -1.81 -39.37
CA GLY A 29 -9.90 -1.06 -38.42
C GLY A 29 -10.69 -0.22 -37.40
N LEU A 30 -12.02 -0.28 -37.42
CA LEU A 30 -12.93 0.29 -36.43
C LEU A 30 -13.31 -0.74 -35.35
N SER A 31 -12.72 -1.92 -35.41
CA SER A 31 -12.79 -2.92 -34.35
C SER A 31 -11.96 -2.45 -33.17
N ASN A 32 -12.60 -2.22 -32.02
CA ASN A 32 -11.95 -2.10 -30.71
C ASN A 32 -11.35 -3.44 -30.24
N GLU A 33 -10.90 -4.27 -31.19
CA GLU A 33 -10.37 -5.60 -30.91
C GLU A 33 -8.86 -5.49 -30.78
N MET A 34 -8.39 -5.65 -29.55
CA MET A 34 -6.99 -5.91 -29.33
C MET A 34 -6.62 -7.22 -30.05
N PRO A 35 -5.51 -7.26 -30.82
CA PRO A 35 -5.19 -8.42 -31.63
C PRO A 35 -5.14 -9.66 -30.74
N THR A 36 -5.85 -10.73 -31.09
CA THR A 36 -5.81 -12.02 -30.39
C THR A 36 -4.38 -12.51 -30.14
N GLY A 37 -3.40 -12.09 -30.93
CA GLY A 37 -1.98 -12.33 -30.67
C GLY A 37 -1.43 -11.68 -29.40
N TYR A 38 -1.80 -10.43 -29.08
CA TYR A 38 -1.29 -9.72 -27.91
C TYR A 38 -1.86 -10.30 -26.61
N ALA A 39 -3.16 -10.55 -26.53
CA ALA A 39 -3.80 -11.15 -25.36
C ALA A 39 -3.22 -12.53 -24.96
N GLN A 40 -2.71 -13.30 -25.93
CA GLN A 40 -2.14 -14.63 -25.69
C GLN A 40 -0.70 -14.57 -25.17
N VAL A 41 0.04 -13.49 -25.46
CA VAL A 41 1.46 -13.36 -25.08
C VAL A 41 1.69 -12.37 -23.93
N ALA A 42 0.79 -11.40 -23.74
CA ALA A 42 0.86 -10.39 -22.69
C ALA A 42 1.05 -10.96 -21.27
N PRO A 43 0.56 -12.16 -20.90
CA PRO A 43 0.82 -12.74 -19.58
C PRO A 43 2.27 -13.12 -19.30
N LEU A 44 3.12 -13.20 -20.32
CA LEU A 44 4.54 -13.57 -20.22
C LEU A 44 5.47 -12.54 -20.87
N MET A 45 4.91 -11.57 -21.59
CA MET A 45 5.63 -10.49 -22.22
C MET A 45 5.90 -9.42 -21.17
N ASP A 46 7.11 -8.87 -21.19
CA ASP A 46 7.59 -7.77 -20.35
C ASP A 46 8.28 -6.83 -21.35
N SER A 47 7.48 -5.95 -21.95
CA SER A 47 7.87 -5.17 -23.13
C SER A 47 8.91 -4.10 -22.82
N ASP A 48 8.95 -3.56 -21.60
CA ASP A 48 9.89 -2.53 -21.17
C ASP A 48 10.96 -3.00 -20.17
N GLY A 49 10.87 -4.24 -19.68
CA GLY A 49 11.89 -4.89 -18.86
C GLY A 49 11.92 -4.36 -17.43
N ASP A 50 10.77 -3.95 -16.90
CA ASP A 50 10.63 -3.39 -15.56
C ASP A 50 10.31 -4.46 -14.49
N GLY A 51 9.93 -5.66 -14.94
CA GLY A 51 9.62 -6.82 -14.11
C GLY A 51 8.13 -7.07 -13.87
N LEU A 52 7.24 -6.24 -14.42
CA LEU A 52 5.84 -6.55 -14.65
C LEU A 52 5.65 -7.16 -16.04
N THR A 53 4.50 -7.78 -16.25
CA THR A 53 4.15 -8.27 -17.59
C THR A 53 3.15 -7.32 -18.22
N ASP A 54 3.12 -7.25 -19.54
CA ASP A 54 2.17 -6.40 -20.28
C ASP A 54 0.72 -6.61 -19.83
N ALA A 55 0.34 -7.83 -19.42
CA ALA A 55 -1.00 -8.12 -18.88
C ALA A 55 -1.20 -7.70 -17.41
N ALA A 56 -0.13 -7.55 -16.63
CA ALA A 56 -0.19 -6.97 -15.29
C ALA A 56 -0.32 -5.44 -15.34
N GLU A 57 0.24 -4.83 -16.38
CA GLU A 57 0.28 -3.38 -16.57
C GLU A 57 -0.99 -2.87 -17.26
N ASP A 58 -1.43 -3.53 -18.34
CA ASP A 58 -2.68 -3.25 -19.06
C ASP A 58 -3.68 -4.37 -18.79
N VAL A 59 -4.24 -4.39 -17.57
CA VAL A 59 -5.09 -5.48 -17.05
C VAL A 59 -6.31 -5.71 -17.93
N ASN A 60 -6.94 -4.61 -18.36
CA ASN A 60 -8.11 -4.65 -19.22
C ASN A 60 -7.76 -4.63 -20.71
N LEU A 61 -6.45 -4.56 -21.01
CA LEU A 61 -5.88 -4.96 -22.28
C LEU A 61 -6.36 -4.04 -23.42
N ASN A 62 -6.62 -2.77 -23.07
CA ASN A 62 -7.16 -1.71 -23.92
C ASN A 62 -6.10 -0.69 -24.36
N ARG A 63 -4.86 -0.80 -23.86
CA ARG A 63 -3.72 0.08 -24.15
C ARG A 63 -3.88 1.53 -23.72
N ILE A 64 -4.71 1.77 -22.71
CA ILE A 64 -4.89 3.06 -22.07
C ILE A 64 -4.46 2.87 -20.62
N VAL A 65 -3.68 3.80 -20.08
CA VAL A 65 -3.36 3.78 -18.65
C VAL A 65 -4.60 4.23 -17.88
N ASP A 66 -5.36 3.26 -17.36
CA ASP A 66 -6.49 3.49 -16.46
C ASP A 66 -6.04 3.56 -14.99
N PRO A 67 -6.89 4.03 -14.05
CA PRO A 67 -6.55 4.04 -12.63
C PRO A 67 -6.22 2.63 -12.10
N GLY A 68 -4.98 2.44 -11.65
CA GLY A 68 -4.47 1.16 -11.15
C GLY A 68 -3.75 0.31 -12.20
N GLU A 69 -3.54 0.84 -13.41
CA GLU A 69 -2.75 0.25 -14.49
C GLU A 69 -1.44 1.03 -14.71
N THR A 70 -0.48 0.42 -15.39
CA THR A 70 0.78 1.04 -15.85
C THR A 70 0.92 0.90 -17.37
N ASP A 71 1.86 1.63 -17.99
CA ASP A 71 2.08 1.56 -19.44
C ASP A 71 3.07 0.44 -19.78
N PRO A 72 2.66 -0.61 -20.52
CA PRO A 72 3.52 -1.75 -20.87
C PRO A 72 4.82 -1.42 -21.63
N ASN A 73 4.98 -0.19 -22.12
CA ASN A 73 6.16 0.23 -22.89
C ASN A 73 6.96 1.33 -22.18
N ASN A 74 6.62 1.65 -20.94
CA ASN A 74 7.29 2.68 -20.17
C ASN A 74 7.58 2.16 -18.76
N PRO A 75 8.87 1.86 -18.44
CA PRO A 75 9.23 1.14 -17.22
C PRO A 75 9.08 1.96 -15.93
N ASP A 76 8.50 3.16 -16.00
CA ASP A 76 8.31 4.14 -14.93
C ASP A 76 7.15 5.06 -15.37
N THR A 77 5.91 4.60 -15.15
CA THR A 77 4.70 5.22 -15.68
C THR A 77 4.46 6.64 -15.15
N ASP A 78 4.77 6.90 -13.88
CA ASP A 78 4.60 8.22 -13.27
C ASP A 78 5.85 9.11 -13.35
N GLY A 79 6.99 8.53 -13.75
CA GLY A 79 8.25 9.23 -13.97
C GLY A 79 8.93 9.64 -12.67
N ASP A 80 8.61 9.00 -11.55
CA ASP A 80 9.10 9.43 -10.24
C ASP A 80 10.56 9.02 -9.97
N GLY A 81 11.08 8.09 -10.78
CA GLY A 81 12.39 7.48 -10.69
C GLY A 81 12.39 6.06 -10.12
N VAL A 82 11.23 5.51 -9.78
CA VAL A 82 11.00 4.12 -9.37
C VAL A 82 10.25 3.40 -10.47
N ARG A 83 10.72 2.21 -10.84
CA ARG A 83 10.06 1.42 -11.90
C ARG A 83 8.74 0.84 -11.44
N ASP A 84 7.78 0.66 -12.33
CA ASP A 84 6.43 0.19 -12.00
C ASP A 84 6.44 -1.16 -11.25
N GLY A 85 7.31 -2.10 -11.63
CA GLY A 85 7.51 -3.37 -10.93
C GLY A 85 7.99 -3.24 -9.48
N GLN A 86 8.68 -2.15 -9.17
CA GLN A 86 9.16 -1.81 -7.82
C GLN A 86 8.25 -0.83 -7.09
N ASP A 87 7.47 -0.05 -7.82
CA ASP A 87 6.56 0.94 -7.27
C ASP A 87 5.26 0.29 -6.78
N LYS A 88 4.87 0.61 -5.56
CA LYS A 88 3.58 0.22 -4.96
C LYS A 88 2.67 1.42 -4.77
N CYS A 89 3.14 2.61 -5.12
CA CYS A 89 2.53 3.90 -4.89
C CYS A 89 2.69 4.80 -6.11
N GLN A 90 2.01 4.42 -7.19
CA GLN A 90 1.93 5.21 -8.41
C GLN A 90 1.43 6.64 -8.17
N GLY A 91 1.85 7.55 -9.05
CA GLY A 91 1.52 8.96 -9.01
C GLY A 91 2.39 9.76 -8.05
N THR A 92 3.55 9.23 -7.66
CA THR A 92 4.52 9.98 -6.89
C THR A 92 5.16 11.05 -7.78
N ALA A 93 5.37 12.25 -7.24
CA ALA A 93 5.95 13.33 -8.05
C ALA A 93 7.46 13.10 -8.26
N PRO A 94 8.00 13.36 -9.47
CA PRO A 94 9.43 13.23 -9.75
C PRO A 94 10.35 13.93 -8.76
N GLY A 95 11.34 13.19 -8.25
CA GLY A 95 12.29 13.67 -7.26
C GLY A 95 11.77 13.70 -5.82
N THR A 96 10.57 13.17 -5.56
CA THR A 96 10.07 12.97 -4.21
C THR A 96 10.86 11.87 -3.50
N ALA A 97 11.16 12.08 -2.22
CA ALA A 97 11.82 11.05 -1.42
C ALA A 97 10.81 9.96 -1.04
N VAL A 98 11.09 8.74 -1.47
CA VAL A 98 10.24 7.55 -1.30
C VAL A 98 10.97 6.46 -0.53
N ASN A 99 10.21 5.50 0.00
CA ASN A 99 10.77 4.29 0.58
C ASN A 99 11.11 3.23 -0.48
N ALA A 100 11.52 2.04 -0.04
CA ALA A 100 11.87 0.93 -0.92
C ALA A 100 10.71 0.40 -1.79
N SER A 101 9.48 0.80 -1.51
CA SER A 101 8.27 0.44 -2.25
C SER A 101 7.75 1.59 -3.13
N GLY A 102 8.52 2.65 -3.35
CA GLY A 102 8.09 3.82 -4.15
C GLY A 102 7.09 4.75 -3.45
N CYS A 103 6.75 4.50 -2.19
CA CYS A 103 5.76 5.31 -1.48
C CYS A 103 6.35 6.54 -0.81
N SER A 104 5.74 7.70 -1.06
CA SER A 104 6.04 8.95 -0.34
C SER A 104 5.22 9.08 0.97
N CYS A 105 5.60 10.03 1.81
CA CYS A 105 4.86 10.36 3.04
C CYS A 105 3.45 10.89 2.80
N ALA A 106 3.11 11.31 1.58
CA ALA A 106 1.76 11.75 1.23
C ALA A 106 0.82 10.56 0.95
N GLN A 107 1.36 9.39 0.63
CA GLN A 107 0.61 8.19 0.24
C GLN A 107 0.49 7.15 1.36
N ILE A 108 1.19 7.33 2.48
CA ILE A 108 1.15 6.41 3.62
C ILE A 108 0.71 7.12 4.90
N THR A 109 0.09 6.36 5.81
CA THR A 109 -0.20 6.81 7.18
C THR A 109 0.72 6.10 8.14
N CYS A 110 1.51 6.85 8.90
CA CYS A 110 2.48 6.28 9.84
C CYS A 110 1.93 5.99 11.23
N ASN A 111 0.76 6.53 11.57
CA ASN A 111 0.14 6.26 12.85
C ASN A 111 -0.26 4.80 12.94
N ASN A 112 0.41 4.05 13.81
CA ASN A 112 0.20 2.62 14.01
C ASN A 112 -0.82 2.32 15.12
N GLY A 113 -1.41 3.36 15.71
CA GLY A 113 -2.37 3.28 16.80
C GLY A 113 -1.74 3.03 18.18
N ASN A 114 -0.41 3.09 18.31
CA ASN A 114 0.32 2.93 19.55
C ASN A 114 0.66 4.30 20.16
N ALA A 115 -0.23 4.82 21.00
CA ALA A 115 0.01 6.07 21.71
C ALA A 115 1.29 6.05 22.59
N CYS A 116 1.82 4.86 22.91
CA CYS A 116 2.98 4.70 23.80
C CYS A 116 4.32 4.98 23.16
N ASP A 117 4.45 4.88 21.83
CA ASP A 117 5.67 5.22 21.11
C ASP A 117 5.63 6.65 20.53
N GLY A 118 4.65 7.44 20.93
CA GLY A 118 4.52 8.85 20.60
C GLY A 118 3.87 9.08 19.23
N VAL A 119 3.88 10.34 18.78
CA VAL A 119 3.37 10.69 17.44
C VAL A 119 4.41 10.29 16.40
N GLU A 120 4.03 9.39 15.51
CA GLU A 120 4.90 8.90 14.45
C GLU A 120 5.09 9.98 13.39
N THR A 121 6.33 10.10 12.94
CA THR A 121 6.72 11.04 11.88
C THR A 121 7.09 10.29 10.63
N CYS A 122 6.78 10.86 9.47
CA CYS A 122 7.20 10.31 8.20
C CYS A 122 8.36 11.12 7.61
N THR A 123 9.42 10.43 7.22
CA THR A 123 10.56 11.03 6.51
C THR A 123 10.94 10.14 5.34
N ALA A 124 10.95 10.68 4.11
CA ALA A 124 11.29 9.95 2.89
C ALA A 124 10.51 8.62 2.71
N GLY A 125 9.20 8.64 2.96
CA GLY A 125 8.35 7.44 2.88
C GLY A 125 8.56 6.42 4.00
N VAL A 126 9.42 6.70 4.98
CA VAL A 126 9.70 5.82 6.11
C VAL A 126 9.03 6.37 7.37
N CYS A 127 8.30 5.51 8.06
CA CYS A 127 7.68 5.83 9.33
C CYS A 127 8.66 5.65 10.49
N HIS A 128 8.74 6.67 11.33
CA HIS A 128 9.55 6.69 12.53
C HIS A 128 8.64 6.87 13.74
N ALA A 129 8.76 5.96 14.71
CA ALA A 129 8.15 6.13 16.01
C ALA A 129 8.62 7.44 16.65
N GLY A 130 7.73 8.06 17.41
CA GLY A 130 8.03 9.28 18.15
C GLY A 130 8.83 9.02 19.42
N THR A 131 8.78 9.99 20.32
CA THR A 131 9.32 9.81 21.67
C THR A 131 8.33 8.99 22.50
N PRO A 132 8.77 7.88 23.13
CA PRO A 132 7.91 7.10 24.00
C PRO A 132 7.25 7.94 25.10
N LEU A 133 5.98 7.67 25.37
CA LEU A 133 5.21 8.38 26.36
C LEU A 133 5.70 8.01 27.77
N ASN A 134 6.12 9.02 28.54
CA ASN A 134 6.44 8.81 29.95
C ASN A 134 5.13 8.83 30.75
N CYS A 135 4.68 7.66 31.19
CA CYS A 135 3.45 7.51 31.95
C CYS A 135 3.63 7.59 33.47
N ASN A 136 4.81 7.95 33.97
CA ASN A 136 4.99 8.15 35.40
C ASN A 136 4.20 9.39 35.87
N ASP A 137 3.19 9.21 36.70
CA ASP A 137 2.38 10.31 37.26
C ASP A 137 2.97 10.91 38.55
N GLY A 138 4.13 10.40 38.99
CA GLY A 138 4.81 10.82 40.20
C GLY A 138 4.17 10.30 41.49
N ASN A 139 3.14 9.45 41.39
CA ASN A 139 2.47 8.87 42.55
C ASN A 139 2.93 7.42 42.78
N ALA A 140 3.65 7.21 43.88
CA ALA A 140 4.18 5.87 44.23
C ALA A 140 3.08 4.84 44.59
N CYS A 141 1.81 5.25 44.65
CA CYS A 141 0.66 4.39 44.90
C CYS A 141 -0.16 4.03 43.65
N THR A 142 0.32 4.37 42.46
CA THR A 142 -0.26 3.95 41.18
C THR A 142 0.72 3.05 40.45
N THR A 143 0.21 1.99 39.82
CA THR A 143 0.97 1.30 38.78
C THR A 143 0.74 2.05 37.48
N ASP A 144 1.81 2.63 36.97
CA ASP A 144 1.83 3.36 35.72
C ASP A 144 2.14 2.42 34.57
N SER A 145 1.22 2.35 33.62
CA SER A 145 1.36 1.52 32.44
C SER A 145 0.98 2.32 31.20
N CYS A 146 1.51 1.91 30.06
CA CYS A 146 1.08 2.47 28.80
C CYS A 146 0.28 1.43 28.02
N ASN A 147 -0.98 1.75 27.75
CA ASN A 147 -1.84 0.96 26.87
C ASN A 147 -1.69 1.50 25.45
N ALA A 148 -1.32 0.64 24.50
CA ALA A 148 -1.06 1.05 23.13
C ALA A 148 -2.23 1.85 22.52
N SER A 149 -3.48 1.45 22.76
CA SER A 149 -4.63 2.12 22.16
C SER A 149 -5.10 3.36 22.94
N THR A 150 -4.96 3.39 24.26
CA THR A 150 -5.52 4.47 25.10
C THR A 150 -4.49 5.41 25.71
N GLY A 151 -3.20 5.13 25.57
CA GLY A 151 -2.11 5.91 26.17
C GLY A 151 -1.86 5.53 27.63
N CYS A 152 -1.42 6.51 28.44
CA CYS A 152 -1.08 6.28 29.84
C CYS A 152 -2.29 5.86 30.67
N VAL A 153 -2.09 4.83 31.47
CA VAL A 153 -3.07 4.27 32.41
C VAL A 153 -2.40 4.16 33.78
N HIS A 154 -2.98 4.88 34.75
CA HIS A 154 -2.53 4.90 36.14
C HIS A 154 -3.54 4.11 36.97
N THR A 155 -3.15 2.93 37.46
CA THR A 155 -4.05 2.06 38.22
C THR A 155 -3.71 2.15 39.71
N PRO A 156 -4.64 2.59 40.58
CA PRO A 156 -4.37 2.67 42.02
C PRO A 156 -4.04 1.29 42.62
N ILE A 157 -2.99 1.24 43.43
CA ILE A 157 -2.61 0.04 44.19
C ILE A 157 -3.51 -0.06 45.43
N SER A 158 -4.26 -1.16 45.52
CA SER A 158 -5.19 -1.40 46.65
C SER A 158 -4.44 -1.49 47.98
N GLY A 159 -4.87 -0.70 48.97
CA GLY A 159 -4.24 -0.62 50.29
C GLY A 159 -3.02 0.30 50.36
N CYS A 160 -2.61 0.90 49.23
CA CYS A 160 -1.54 1.88 49.21
C CYS A 160 -2.04 3.22 49.79
N THR A 161 -1.70 3.45 51.05
CA THR A 161 -2.05 4.67 51.79
C THR A 161 -0.75 5.30 52.23
N ALA A 162 -0.39 6.46 51.64
CA ALA A 162 0.79 7.28 51.94
C ALA A 162 1.98 6.48 52.51
N CYS A 163 2.78 5.88 51.62
CA CYS A 163 3.87 4.98 51.97
C CYS A 163 4.79 5.59 53.03
N THR A 164 4.79 4.98 54.22
CA THR A 164 5.64 5.42 55.34
C THR A 164 6.98 4.68 55.37
N THR A 165 7.13 3.63 54.56
CA THR A 165 8.36 2.83 54.45
C THR A 165 8.61 2.34 53.02
N ALA A 166 9.88 2.20 52.62
CA ALA A 166 10.30 1.74 51.28
C ALA A 166 9.79 0.33 50.92
N SER A 167 9.49 -0.52 51.91
CA SER A 167 8.99 -1.88 51.69
C SER A 167 7.53 -1.95 51.22
N GLN A 168 6.79 -0.84 51.25
CA GLN A 168 5.40 -0.75 50.80
C GLN A 168 5.26 -0.41 49.31
N CYS A 169 6.36 0.00 48.65
CA CYS A 169 6.40 0.38 47.23
C CYS A 169 7.08 -0.65 46.32
N ASN A 170 7.55 -1.78 46.86
CA ASN A 170 8.14 -2.83 46.03
C ASN A 170 7.00 -3.62 45.37
N ASP A 171 6.74 -3.32 44.11
CA ASP A 171 5.70 -3.98 43.29
C ASP A 171 6.20 -5.27 42.60
N GLY A 172 7.46 -5.65 42.85
CA GLY A 172 8.10 -6.82 42.27
C GLY A 172 8.47 -6.68 40.79
N ASN A 173 8.39 -5.47 40.23
CA ASN A 173 8.73 -5.21 38.83
C ASN A 173 10.19 -4.72 38.69
N PRO A 174 11.07 -5.48 38.01
CA PRO A 174 12.48 -5.11 37.85
C PRO A 174 12.72 -3.87 36.95
N CYS A 175 11.68 -3.31 36.33
CA CYS A 175 11.79 -2.16 35.41
C CYS A 175 11.57 -0.79 36.08
N THR A 176 11.14 -0.72 37.34
CA THR A 176 10.90 0.54 38.06
C THR A 176 11.89 0.72 39.22
N THR A 177 12.22 1.97 39.55
CA THR A 177 13.04 2.29 40.72
C THR A 177 12.12 2.69 41.87
N ASP A 178 11.83 1.73 42.75
CA ASP A 178 10.84 1.87 43.82
C ASP A 178 11.40 2.67 45.01
N THR A 179 11.50 3.99 44.87
CA THR A 179 11.95 4.85 45.97
C THR A 179 10.79 5.65 46.57
N CYS A 180 10.47 5.35 47.83
CA CYS A 180 9.68 6.23 48.69
C CYS A 180 10.51 7.49 49.02
N THR A 181 10.32 8.58 48.28
CA THR A 181 10.75 9.90 48.76
C THR A 181 9.68 10.43 49.69
N ALA A 182 10.00 10.48 50.99
CA ALA A 182 9.12 10.96 52.03
C ALA A 182 8.76 12.45 51.81
N GLY A 183 7.46 12.73 51.66
CA GLY A 183 6.89 14.08 51.84
C GLY A 183 6.98 14.99 50.62
#